data_AF-A0AAE1AA84-F1
#
_entry.id   AF-A0AAE1AA84-F1
#
_cell.length_a   1.000
_cell.length_b   1.000
_cell.length_c   1.000
_cell.angle_alpha   90.00
_cell.angle_beta   90.00
_cell.angle_gamma   90.00
#
_symmetry.space_group_name_H-M   'P 1'
#
loop_
_entity.id
_entity.type
_entity.pdbx_description
1 polymer ?
#
loop_
_entity_poly.entity_id
_entity_poly.type
_entity_poly.pdbx_seq_one_letter_code
_entity_poly.pdbx_strand_id
1 'polypeptide(L)'
;MHKAQKILYLSVEIADGRDTLTDGHHELPFIFDLPMGGISTSFEGKHGSIRYWLKAEMDKPWSFNHKTKKAFTVISPIDINRPEYQVQVESNVEKTLCCWLCTSGPISITSRTDRRGYCPGESIAISAEFDNHSSRTVIPYATLYQSQAFFASGKSRIRRTKFTVLTGLPVAPGTRGSWDSQLLKIPAVTPSIINCCVMKVDYYVK
;
A
#
# COMPACT_ATOMS: atom_id res chain seq x y z
N MET A 1 -12.50 -12.59 -16.28
CA MET A 1 -11.81 -12.04 -15.09
C MET A 1 -11.11 -13.19 -14.38
N HIS A 2 -9.79 -13.28 -14.45
CA HIS A 2 -9.04 -14.36 -13.81
C HIS A 2 -8.69 -13.95 -12.37
N LYS A 3 -9.16 -14.73 -11.40
CA LYS A 3 -8.81 -14.59 -9.98
C LYS A 3 -7.55 -15.41 -9.73
N ALA A 4 -6.45 -14.76 -9.38
CA ALA A 4 -5.34 -15.48 -8.77
C ALA A 4 -5.75 -15.76 -7.31
N GLN A 5 -5.92 -17.04 -6.98
CA GLN A 5 -6.29 -17.47 -5.64
C GLN A 5 -5.19 -18.39 -5.12
N LYS A 6 -4.41 -17.93 -4.15
CA LYS A 6 -3.55 -18.80 -3.36
C LYS A 6 -4.43 -19.43 -2.29
N ILE A 7 -4.64 -20.75 -2.37
CA ILE A 7 -5.45 -21.49 -1.42
C ILE A 7 -4.48 -22.26 -0.52
N LEU A 8 -4.47 -21.93 0.76
CA LEU A 8 -3.88 -22.80 1.78
C LEU A 8 -4.96 -23.82 2.16
N TYR A 9 -4.68 -25.09 1.93
CA TYR A 9 -5.52 -26.19 2.41
C TYR A 9 -4.95 -26.67 3.74
N LEU A 10 -5.80 -26.71 4.76
CA LEU A 10 -5.52 -27.43 6.00
C LEU A 10 -6.65 -28.44 6.16
N SER A 11 -6.30 -29.72 6.17
CA SER A 11 -7.24 -30.80 6.47
C SER A 11 -6.99 -31.22 7.91
N VAL A 12 -8.02 -31.09 8.76
CA VAL A 12 -8.02 -31.69 10.09
C VAL A 12 -8.86 -32.96 9.95
N GLU A 13 -8.20 -34.12 9.91
CA GLU A 13 -8.88 -35.40 10.04
C GLU A 13 -9.25 -35.61 11.50
N ILE A 14 -10.53 -35.87 11.77
CA ILE A 14 -10.99 -36.16 13.12
C ILE A 14 -10.54 -37.59 13.42
N ALA A 15 -9.47 -37.72 14.22
CA ALA A 15 -8.95 -38.99 14.73
C ALA A 15 -9.73 -39.51 15.96
N ASP A 16 -10.96 -39.07 16.14
CA ASP A 16 -11.84 -39.61 17.18
C ASP A 16 -12.78 -40.56 16.44
N GLY A 17 -12.52 -41.87 16.51
CA GLY A 17 -13.11 -42.95 15.69
C GLY A 17 -14.63 -43.14 15.84
N ARG A 18 -15.40 -42.06 15.75
CA ARG A 18 -16.85 -42.01 15.69
C ARG A 18 -17.23 -41.61 14.27
N ASP A 19 -17.45 -42.60 13.42
CA ASP A 19 -17.93 -42.43 12.04
C ASP A 19 -19.37 -41.86 11.96
N THR A 20 -19.97 -41.43 13.08
CA THR A 20 -21.38 -40.99 13.13
C THR A 20 -21.59 -39.89 14.17
N LEU A 21 -22.06 -38.73 13.71
CA LEU A 21 -22.57 -37.65 14.56
C LEU A 21 -24.02 -37.96 14.95
N THR A 22 -24.32 -38.00 16.24
CA THR A 22 -25.68 -38.20 16.76
C THR A 22 -26.52 -36.92 16.63
N ASP A 23 -27.83 -37.00 16.89
CA ASP A 23 -28.63 -35.78 17.06
C ASP A 23 -28.09 -34.91 18.21
N GLY A 24 -28.18 -33.59 18.07
CA GLY A 24 -27.68 -32.63 19.04
C GLY A 24 -26.61 -31.67 18.51
N HIS A 25 -26.06 -30.87 19.42
CA HIS A 25 -25.04 -29.86 19.12
C HIS A 25 -23.63 -30.45 19.23
N HIS A 26 -22.84 -30.31 18.16
CA HIS A 26 -21.46 -30.76 18.09
C HIS A 26 -20.52 -29.58 17.88
N GLU A 27 -19.53 -29.46 18.75
CA GLU A 27 -18.47 -28.46 18.63
C GLU A 27 -17.16 -29.14 18.26
N LEU A 28 -16.53 -28.67 17.18
CA LEU A 28 -15.28 -29.20 16.66
C LEU A 28 -14.21 -28.11 16.76
N PRO A 29 -13.46 -28.04 17.88
CA PRO A 29 -12.41 -27.05 18.04
C PRO A 29 -11.27 -27.33 17.07
N PHE A 30 -10.69 -26.27 16.51
CA PHE A 30 -9.51 -26.35 15.66
C PHE A 30 -8.57 -25.19 15.99
N ILE A 31 -7.27 -25.44 15.86
CA ILE A 31 -6.21 -24.45 16.02
C ILE A 31 -5.29 -24.59 14.82
N PHE A 32 -4.87 -23.46 14.26
CA PHE A 32 -3.87 -23.44 13.20
C PHE A 32 -3.08 -22.14 13.31
N ASP A 33 -1.80 -22.24 13.00
CA ASP A 33 -0.93 -21.08 12.92
C ASP A 33 -0.88 -20.55 11.49
N LEU A 34 -0.90 -19.22 11.35
CA LEU A 34 -0.63 -18.60 10.08
C LEU A 34 0.87 -18.70 9.77
N PRO A 35 1.25 -19.12 8.54
CA PRO A 35 2.65 -19.08 8.11
C PRO A 35 3.32 -17.74 8.40
N MET A 36 4.49 -17.78 9.04
CA MET A 36 5.25 -16.57 9.40
C MET A 36 5.75 -15.78 8.17
N GLY A 37 5.82 -16.43 7.00
CA GLY A 37 6.30 -15.84 5.75
C GLY A 37 5.40 -16.15 4.55
N GLY A 38 5.45 -15.27 3.54
CA GLY A 38 4.73 -15.48 2.27
C GLY A 38 3.21 -15.25 2.35
N ILE A 39 2.74 -14.62 3.43
CA ILE A 39 1.37 -14.14 3.62
C ILE A 39 1.37 -12.62 3.49
N SER A 40 0.41 -12.10 2.76
CA SER A 40 0.27 -10.67 2.50
C SER A 40 -0.84 -10.07 3.36
N THR A 41 -0.74 -8.77 3.65
CA THR A 41 -1.85 -8.03 4.27
C THR A 41 -3.11 -8.12 3.41
N SER A 42 -4.26 -8.32 4.05
CA SER A 42 -5.57 -8.32 3.39
C SER A 42 -5.83 -6.96 2.76
N PHE A 43 -6.41 -6.97 1.56
CA PHE A 43 -6.57 -5.74 0.78
C PHE A 43 -7.74 -5.80 -0.18
N GLU A 44 -8.43 -4.68 -0.33
CA GLU A 44 -9.51 -4.51 -1.30
C GLU A 44 -9.18 -3.35 -2.24
N GLY A 45 -8.98 -3.69 -3.52
CA GLY A 45 -8.69 -2.74 -4.58
C GLY A 45 -9.65 -2.87 -5.75
N LYS A 46 -9.62 -1.88 -6.64
CA LYS A 46 -10.49 -1.86 -7.84
C LYS A 46 -10.20 -3.02 -8.81
N HIS A 47 -8.93 -3.42 -8.91
CA HIS A 47 -8.48 -4.41 -9.89
C HIS A 47 -8.07 -5.75 -9.27
N GLY A 48 -8.24 -5.91 -7.95
CA GLY A 48 -7.90 -7.14 -7.24
C GLY A 48 -8.06 -7.00 -5.73
N SER A 49 -8.05 -8.13 -5.05
CA SER A 49 -8.13 -8.20 -3.59
C SER A 49 -7.26 -9.34 -3.05
N ILE A 50 -6.91 -9.23 -1.78
CA ILE A 50 -6.25 -10.27 -0.99
C ILE A 50 -7.20 -10.59 0.17
N ARG A 51 -7.82 -11.78 0.15
CA ARG A 51 -8.87 -12.19 1.10
C ARG A 51 -8.56 -13.55 1.68
N TYR A 52 -8.81 -13.70 2.97
CA TYR A 52 -8.60 -14.95 3.72
C TYR A 52 -9.92 -15.47 4.26
N TRP A 53 -10.07 -16.80 4.25
CA TRP A 53 -11.27 -17.49 4.69
C TRP A 53 -10.90 -18.80 5.35
N LEU A 54 -11.60 -19.11 6.44
CA LEU A 54 -11.71 -20.47 6.96
C LEU A 54 -12.83 -21.16 6.19
N LYS A 55 -12.57 -22.37 5.69
CA LYS A 55 -13.57 -23.20 5.03
C LYS A 55 -13.71 -24.48 5.83
N ALA A 56 -14.91 -24.76 6.31
CA ALA A 56 -15.26 -26.06 6.88
C ALA A 56 -16.11 -26.83 5.87
N GLU A 57 -15.82 -28.12 5.73
CA GLU A 57 -16.52 -29.04 4.85
C GLU A 57 -16.87 -30.29 5.65
N MET A 58 -18.16 -30.64 5.63
CA MET A 58 -18.68 -31.86 6.24
C MET A 58 -19.05 -32.80 5.11
N ASP A 59 -18.29 -33.89 5.01
CA ASP A 59 -18.54 -34.95 4.05
C ASP A 59 -19.75 -35.77 4.48
N LYS A 60 -20.67 -36.00 3.56
CA LYS A 60 -21.89 -36.77 3.80
C LYS A 60 -21.96 -37.94 2.85
N PRO A 61 -22.00 -39.19 3.33
CA PRO A 61 -22.24 -40.34 2.48
C PRO A 61 -23.53 -40.14 1.69
N TRP A 62 -23.49 -40.42 0.38
CA TRP A 62 -24.67 -40.42 -0.50
C TRP A 62 -25.38 -39.05 -0.65
N SER A 63 -24.72 -37.95 -0.30
CA SER A 63 -25.26 -36.59 -0.44
C SER A 63 -24.17 -35.59 -0.78
N PHE A 64 -24.56 -34.34 -1.08
CA PHE A 64 -23.60 -33.27 -1.28
C PHE A 64 -22.99 -32.81 0.04
N ASN A 65 -21.67 -32.63 0.05
CA ASN A 65 -20.94 -32.11 1.20
C ASN A 65 -21.49 -30.73 1.60
N HIS A 66 -21.68 -30.54 2.91
CA HIS A 66 -22.03 -29.24 3.45
C HIS A 66 -20.76 -28.39 3.57
N LYS A 67 -20.76 -27.19 2.99
CA LYS A 67 -19.60 -26.28 2.97
C LYS A 67 -19.98 -24.95 3.58
N THR A 68 -19.20 -24.49 4.55
CA THR A 68 -19.33 -23.14 5.11
C THR A 68 -17.99 -22.40 5.07
N LYS A 69 -18.05 -21.06 5.01
CA LYS A 69 -16.86 -20.20 4.99
C LYS A 69 -17.02 -19.03 5.96
N LYS A 70 -15.94 -18.70 6.67
CA LYS A 70 -15.85 -17.51 7.52
C LYS A 70 -14.64 -16.68 7.11
N ALA A 71 -14.86 -15.43 6.73
CA ALA A 71 -13.78 -14.51 6.37
C ALA A 71 -13.03 -14.02 7.61
N PHE A 72 -11.74 -13.73 7.46
CA PHE A 72 -10.95 -13.05 8.49
C PHE A 72 -9.91 -12.12 7.84
N THR A 73 -9.42 -11.15 8.61
CA THR A 73 -8.45 -10.15 8.16
C THR A 73 -7.06 -10.53 8.65
N VAL A 74 -6.09 -10.50 7.73
CA VAL A 74 -4.67 -10.67 8.03
C VAL A 74 -3.94 -9.35 7.86
N ILE A 75 -3.09 -9.01 8.82
CA ILE A 75 -2.16 -7.89 8.73
C ILE A 75 -0.76 -8.45 8.81
N SER A 76 0.03 -8.24 7.76
CA SER A 76 1.48 -8.48 7.75
C SER A 76 2.17 -7.15 8.06
N PRO A 77 2.62 -6.93 9.32
CA PRO A 77 3.21 -5.66 9.69
C PRO A 77 4.58 -5.48 9.06
N ILE A 78 4.90 -4.24 8.69
CA ILE A 78 6.25 -3.83 8.32
C ILE A 78 6.85 -3.13 9.53
N ASP A 79 7.98 -3.62 10.03
CA ASP A 79 8.70 -2.96 11.11
C ASP A 79 9.45 -1.74 10.55
N ILE A 80 8.85 -0.56 10.73
CA ILE A 80 9.43 0.71 10.29
C ILE A 80 10.61 1.17 11.14
N ASN A 81 10.88 0.54 12.29
CA ASN A 81 12.02 0.90 13.13
C ASN A 81 13.34 0.39 12.57
N ARG A 82 13.31 -0.47 11.54
CA ARG A 82 14.51 -0.96 10.88
C ARG A 82 15.29 0.20 10.24
N PRO A 83 16.64 0.19 10.28
CA PRO A 83 17.46 1.30 9.79
C PRO A 83 17.18 1.69 8.34
N GLU A 84 16.87 0.71 7.48
CA GLU A 84 16.52 0.93 6.06
C GLU A 84 15.30 1.85 5.84
N TYR A 85 14.43 1.99 6.85
CA TYR A 85 13.27 2.87 6.82
C TYR A 85 13.47 4.20 7.55
N GLN A 86 14.56 4.33 8.32
CA GLN A 86 14.91 5.52 9.09
C GLN A 86 15.84 6.48 8.32
N VAL A 87 16.24 6.12 7.10
CA VAL A 87 17.06 6.97 6.23
C VAL A 87 16.23 8.04 5.53
N GLN A 88 16.81 9.23 5.39
CA GLN A 88 16.25 10.32 4.61
C GLN A 88 16.16 9.92 3.13
N VAL A 89 15.12 10.41 2.46
CA VAL A 89 14.97 10.26 1.01
C VAL A 89 15.04 11.64 0.38
N GLU A 90 16.02 11.82 -0.50
CA GLU A 90 16.29 13.08 -1.19
C GLU A 90 16.01 12.96 -2.70
N SER A 91 15.60 14.08 -3.31
CA SER A 91 15.37 14.21 -4.75
C SER A 91 15.69 15.62 -5.21
N ASN A 92 16.44 15.73 -6.30
CA ASN A 92 16.69 16.98 -7.01
C ASN A 92 16.11 16.89 -8.42
N VAL A 93 15.32 17.89 -8.82
CA VAL A 93 14.70 17.98 -10.14
C VAL A 93 14.82 19.40 -10.66
N GLU A 94 15.23 19.53 -11.92
CA GLU A 94 15.26 20.79 -12.64
C GLU A 94 14.37 20.71 -13.89
N LYS A 95 13.65 21.80 -14.19
CA LYS A 95 12.83 21.94 -15.40
C LYS A 95 12.92 23.33 -15.99
N THR A 96 13.20 23.41 -17.28
CA THR A 96 13.10 24.64 -18.06
C THR A 96 11.75 24.73 -18.75
N LEU A 97 11.01 25.82 -18.53
CA LEU A 97 9.76 26.09 -19.22
C LEU A 97 10.06 26.67 -20.61
N CYS A 98 10.10 25.83 -21.64
CA CYS A 98 10.36 26.30 -23.01
C CYS A 98 9.04 26.64 -23.74
N CYS A 99 9.00 27.81 -24.36
CA CYS A 99 8.09 28.13 -25.46
C CYS A 99 8.90 28.76 -26.60
N TRP A 100 8.44 28.57 -27.85
CA TRP A 100 9.20 28.73 -29.11
C TRP A 100 9.86 30.10 -29.36
N LEU A 101 9.57 31.12 -28.54
CA LEU A 101 10.07 32.49 -28.66
C LEU A 101 10.57 33.11 -27.33
N CYS A 102 10.68 32.34 -26.23
CA CYS A 102 11.06 32.90 -24.93
C CYS A 102 12.24 32.15 -24.30
N THR A 103 13.26 32.91 -23.91
CA THR A 103 14.36 32.44 -23.05
C THR A 103 13.89 32.50 -21.60
N SER A 104 13.33 31.39 -21.08
CA SER A 104 13.06 31.26 -19.63
C SER A 104 14.18 30.47 -18.98
N GLY A 105 14.63 30.91 -17.80
CA GLY A 105 15.53 30.12 -16.97
C GLY A 105 14.84 28.91 -16.32
N PRO A 106 15.61 27.97 -15.76
CA PRO A 106 15.09 26.76 -15.13
C PRO A 106 14.41 27.02 -13.78
N ILE A 107 13.53 26.11 -13.39
CA ILE A 107 13.02 25.98 -12.03
C ILE A 107 13.64 24.71 -11.45
N SER A 108 14.34 24.82 -10.33
CA SER A 108 14.93 23.67 -9.63
C SER A 108 14.31 23.49 -8.26
N ILE A 109 14.21 22.23 -7.85
CA ILE A 109 13.69 21.80 -6.55
C ILE A 109 14.64 20.76 -5.99
N THR A 110 15.19 21.02 -4.82
CA THR A 110 15.86 20.01 -3.99
C THR A 110 14.95 19.72 -2.81
N SER A 111 14.57 18.47 -2.61
CA SER A 111 13.62 18.07 -1.58
C SER A 111 14.11 16.86 -0.82
N ARG A 112 13.78 16.79 0.47
CA ARG A 112 14.06 15.65 1.32
C ARG A 112 12.95 15.40 2.33
N THR A 113 12.81 14.15 2.71
CA THR A 113 11.95 13.69 3.80
C THR A 113 12.80 13.32 5.00
N ASP A 114 12.24 13.41 6.21
CA ASP A 114 12.91 13.04 7.46
C ASP A 114 13.30 11.56 7.50
N ARG A 115 12.48 10.68 6.90
CA ARG A 115 12.74 9.24 6.78
C ARG A 115 11.97 8.59 5.63
N ARG A 116 12.09 7.26 5.46
CA ARG A 116 11.42 6.50 4.40
C ARG A 116 10.15 5.79 4.85
N GLY A 117 10.10 5.25 6.07
CA GLY A 117 8.97 4.47 6.58
C GLY A 117 8.14 5.25 7.61
N TYR A 118 6.82 5.14 7.51
CA TYR A 118 5.85 5.84 8.35
C TYR A 118 4.64 4.94 8.66
N CYS A 119 3.98 5.21 9.77
CA CYS A 119 2.69 4.64 10.14
C CYS A 119 1.52 5.53 9.68
N PRO A 120 0.35 4.95 9.38
CA PRO A 120 -0.88 5.72 9.19
C PRO A 120 -1.17 6.63 10.40
N GLY A 121 -1.59 7.87 10.14
CA GLY A 121 -1.84 8.88 11.18
C GLY A 121 -0.63 9.78 11.51
N GLU A 122 0.59 9.38 11.13
CA GLU A 122 1.77 10.24 11.26
C GLU A 122 1.79 11.37 10.20
N SER A 123 2.82 12.21 10.23
CA SER A 123 3.10 13.19 9.20
C SER A 123 4.52 13.01 8.67
N ILE A 124 4.69 13.22 7.36
CA ILE A 124 5.98 13.27 6.69
C ILE A 124 6.51 14.68 6.82
N ALA A 125 7.71 14.88 7.38
CA ALA A 125 8.34 16.19 7.44
C ALA A 125 9.16 16.41 6.16
N ILE A 126 8.74 17.40 5.36
CA ILE A 126 9.35 17.70 4.07
C ILE A 126 10.16 18.99 4.19
N SER A 127 11.47 18.88 3.95
CA SER A 127 12.32 20.06 3.70
C SER A 127 12.55 20.20 2.22
N ALA A 128 12.46 21.41 1.69
CA ALA A 128 12.70 21.66 0.27
C ALA A 128 13.28 23.04 0.02
N GLU A 129 14.09 23.15 -1.01
CA GLU A 129 14.62 24.40 -1.55
C GLU A 129 14.12 24.55 -2.99
N PHE A 130 13.63 25.74 -3.32
CA PHE A 130 13.08 26.08 -4.62
C PHE A 130 13.89 27.24 -5.19
N ASP A 131 14.40 27.09 -6.41
CA ASP A 131 15.05 28.18 -7.15
C ASP A 131 14.29 28.44 -8.44
N ASN A 132 13.70 29.63 -8.58
CA ASN A 132 12.85 29.98 -9.70
C ASN A 132 13.56 30.99 -10.63
N HIS A 133 14.38 30.50 -11.55
CA HIS A 133 14.97 31.33 -12.60
C HIS A 133 14.04 31.55 -13.80
N SER A 134 12.78 31.12 -13.70
CA SER A 134 11.78 31.38 -14.75
C SER A 134 11.23 32.81 -14.68
N SER A 135 10.52 33.21 -15.73
CA SER A 135 9.80 34.49 -15.79
C SER A 135 8.42 34.48 -15.13
N ARG A 136 8.01 33.38 -14.47
CA ARG A 136 6.67 33.20 -13.91
C ARG A 136 6.71 32.90 -12.41
N THR A 137 5.74 33.39 -11.67
CA THR A 137 5.51 32.97 -10.28
C THR A 137 5.09 31.50 -10.25
N VAL A 138 5.70 30.70 -9.38
CA VAL A 138 5.40 29.27 -9.19
C VAL A 138 4.85 29.02 -7.79
N ILE A 139 4.01 28.00 -7.63
CA ILE A 139 3.48 27.60 -6.33
C ILE A 139 3.90 26.15 -6.05
N PRO A 140 4.81 25.91 -5.10
CA PRO A 140 5.23 24.57 -4.76
C PRO A 140 4.11 23.83 -4.02
N TYR A 141 4.02 22.53 -4.26
CA TYR A 141 3.11 21.64 -3.55
C TYR A 141 3.75 20.26 -3.40
N ALA A 142 3.32 19.53 -2.38
CA ALA A 142 3.67 18.13 -2.16
C ALA A 142 2.39 17.33 -1.99
N THR A 143 2.32 16.16 -2.60
CA THR A 143 1.14 15.29 -2.56
C THR A 143 1.53 13.86 -2.22
N LEU A 144 0.83 13.29 -1.24
CA LEU A 144 0.91 11.85 -0.96
C LEU A 144 0.07 11.08 -1.97
N TYR A 145 0.71 10.17 -2.69
CA TYR A 145 0.07 9.24 -3.60
C TYR A 145 0.23 7.80 -3.12
N GLN A 146 -0.79 6.98 -3.39
CA GLN A 146 -0.67 5.52 -3.36
C GLN A 146 -0.67 5.01 -4.79
N SER A 147 0.22 4.07 -5.08
CA SER A 147 0.25 3.29 -6.30
C SER A 147 -0.16 1.85 -6.00
N GLN A 148 -1.24 1.40 -6.62
CA GLN A 148 -1.70 0.01 -6.58
C GLN A 148 -1.37 -0.64 -7.93
N ALA A 149 -0.41 -1.57 -7.95
CA ALA A 149 -0.08 -2.35 -9.12
C ALA A 149 -0.67 -3.75 -8.99
N PHE A 150 -1.35 -4.23 -10.03
CA PHE A 150 -1.94 -5.56 -10.10
C PHE A 150 -1.32 -6.31 -11.26
N PHE A 151 -0.91 -7.56 -11.03
CA PHE A 151 -0.20 -8.40 -11.98
C PHE A 151 -1.00 -9.67 -12.23
N ALA A 152 -1.40 -9.90 -13.47
CA ALA A 152 -2.14 -11.09 -13.87
C ALA A 152 -1.88 -11.44 -15.34
N SER A 153 -1.59 -12.72 -15.61
CA SER A 153 -1.43 -13.24 -16.98
C SER A 153 -0.44 -12.44 -17.84
N GLY A 154 0.72 -12.08 -17.27
CA GLY A 154 1.76 -11.29 -17.94
C GLY A 154 1.41 -9.81 -18.17
N LYS A 155 0.22 -9.35 -17.76
CA LYS A 155 -0.21 -7.96 -17.86
C LYS A 155 -0.20 -7.30 -16.49
N SER A 156 0.02 -5.99 -16.47
CA SER A 156 -0.09 -5.17 -15.28
C SER A 156 -1.12 -4.04 -15.44
N ARG A 157 -1.78 -3.68 -14.34
CA ARG A 157 -2.63 -2.50 -14.24
C ARG A 157 -2.19 -1.70 -13.03
N ILE A 158 -1.95 -0.41 -13.23
CA ILE A 158 -1.53 0.50 -12.16
C ILE A 158 -2.65 1.52 -11.95
N ARG A 159 -3.08 1.67 -10.69
CA ARG A 159 -3.97 2.73 -10.26
C ARG A 159 -3.22 3.63 -9.28
N ARG A 160 -3.28 4.93 -9.50
CA ARG A 160 -2.77 5.93 -8.57
C ARG A 160 -3.92 6.66 -7.90
N THR A 161 -3.84 6.81 -6.59
CA THR A 161 -4.83 7.53 -5.79
C THR A 161 -4.13 8.64 -5.03
N LYS A 162 -4.71 9.84 -5.09
CA LYS A 162 -4.24 11.02 -4.39
C LYS A 162 -4.85 11.07 -2.99
N PHE A 163 -4.05 11.34 -1.97
CA PHE A 163 -4.49 11.47 -0.58
C PHE A 163 -4.39 12.91 -0.10
N THR A 164 -3.30 13.25 0.57
CA THR A 164 -3.09 14.56 1.17
C THR A 164 -2.30 15.47 0.24
N VAL A 165 -2.61 16.77 0.26
CA VAL A 165 -1.85 17.80 -0.42
C VAL A 165 -1.42 18.84 0.58
N LEU A 166 -0.17 19.26 0.45
CA LEU A 166 0.40 20.42 1.09
C LEU A 166 0.73 21.42 -0.01
N THR A 167 0.32 22.68 0.17
CA THR A 167 0.61 23.77 -0.77
C THR A 167 1.40 24.85 -0.05
N GLY A 168 2.50 25.28 -0.67
CA GLY A 168 3.37 26.32 -0.14
C GLY A 168 3.00 27.71 -0.62
N LEU A 169 3.82 28.68 -0.22
CA LEU A 169 3.68 30.06 -0.68
C LEU A 169 4.21 30.22 -2.12
N PRO A 170 3.67 31.18 -2.89
CA PRO A 170 4.19 31.49 -4.21
C PRO A 170 5.66 31.95 -4.17
N VAL A 171 6.46 31.46 -5.12
CA VAL A 171 7.86 31.88 -5.34
C VAL A 171 7.89 32.73 -6.61
N ALA A 172 8.24 34.00 -6.47
CA ALA A 172 8.25 34.98 -7.55
C ALA A 172 9.37 34.68 -8.58
N PRO A 173 9.30 35.23 -9.80
CA PRO A 173 10.36 35.14 -10.79
C PRO A 173 11.72 35.62 -10.24
N GLY A 174 12.79 34.89 -10.52
CA GLY A 174 14.16 35.21 -10.10
C GLY A 174 14.42 35.09 -8.59
N THR A 175 13.52 34.46 -7.83
CA THR A 175 13.63 34.34 -6.37
C THR A 175 13.73 32.89 -5.91
N ARG A 176 14.13 32.72 -4.65
CA ARG A 176 14.20 31.45 -3.97
C ARG A 176 13.13 31.33 -2.90
N GLY A 177 12.70 30.10 -2.64
CA GLY A 177 11.84 29.77 -1.53
C GLY A 177 12.34 28.51 -0.83
N SER A 178 11.84 28.25 0.37
CA SER A 178 12.13 27.00 1.07
C SER A 178 10.97 26.55 1.94
N TRP A 179 10.97 25.25 2.23
CA TRP A 179 10.22 24.65 3.32
C TRP A 179 11.19 24.11 4.34
N ASP A 180 10.95 24.45 5.61
CA ASP A 180 11.61 23.83 6.74
C ASP A 180 10.62 22.88 7.42
N SER A 181 10.86 21.57 7.24
CA SER A 181 10.15 20.50 7.93
C SER A 181 8.61 20.59 7.87
N GLN A 182 8.09 20.98 6.70
CA GLN A 182 6.64 21.16 6.52
C GLN A 182 5.92 19.80 6.56
N LEU A 183 4.85 19.71 7.36
CA LEU A 183 4.19 18.44 7.66
C LEU A 183 3.12 18.06 6.63
N LEU A 184 3.31 16.93 5.95
CA LEU A 184 2.32 16.29 5.09
C LEU A 184 1.65 15.12 5.82
N LYS A 185 0.38 15.29 6.22
CA LYS A 185 -0.36 14.29 7.00
C LYS A 185 -0.61 12.99 6.21
N ILE A 186 -0.45 11.84 6.87
CA ILE A 186 -0.80 10.52 6.35
C ILE A 186 -2.18 10.14 6.90
N PRO A 187 -3.21 9.98 6.06
CA PRO A 187 -4.54 9.58 6.53
C PRO A 187 -4.56 8.10 6.95
N ALA A 188 -5.69 7.66 7.51
CA ALA A 188 -5.92 6.24 7.77
C ALA A 188 -5.95 5.47 6.43
N VAL A 189 -4.85 4.80 6.11
CA VAL A 189 -4.66 4.04 4.87
C VAL A 189 -4.09 2.67 5.17
N THR A 190 -4.22 1.75 4.22
CA THR A 190 -3.65 0.41 4.34
C THR A 190 -2.11 0.45 4.35
N PRO A 191 -1.43 -0.44 5.08
CA PRO A 191 0.01 -0.59 4.94
C PRO A 191 0.44 -0.88 3.50
N SER A 192 1.72 -0.64 3.20
CA SER A 192 2.32 -1.09 1.95
C SER A 192 2.26 -2.62 1.84
N ILE A 193 2.11 -3.13 0.62
CA ILE A 193 2.09 -4.57 0.34
C ILE A 193 3.31 -4.88 -0.53
N ILE A 194 4.35 -5.40 0.11
CA ILE A 194 5.64 -5.73 -0.53
C ILE A 194 5.80 -7.23 -0.81
N ASN A 195 5.12 -8.08 -0.03
CA ASN A 195 5.27 -9.53 -0.07
C ASN A 195 4.09 -10.20 -0.79
N CYS A 196 3.81 -9.81 -2.04
CA CYS A 196 2.75 -10.40 -2.85
C CYS A 196 3.12 -10.38 -4.35
N CYS A 197 2.94 -11.51 -5.04
CA CYS A 197 3.31 -11.63 -6.46
C CYS A 197 2.25 -11.09 -7.43
N VAL A 198 1.00 -10.94 -6.97
CA VAL A 198 -0.13 -10.52 -7.82
C VAL A 198 -0.54 -9.08 -7.58
N MET A 199 -0.05 -8.46 -6.50
CA MET A 199 -0.40 -7.11 -6.12
C MET A 199 0.74 -6.41 -5.40
N LYS A 200 0.92 -5.13 -5.66
CA LYS A 200 1.82 -4.27 -4.90
C LYS A 200 1.09 -2.99 -4.53
N VAL A 201 1.25 -2.56 -3.29
CA VAL A 201 0.73 -1.27 -2.81
C VAL A 201 1.91 -0.50 -2.25
N ASP A 202 2.22 0.62 -2.87
CA ASP A 202 3.32 1.52 -2.50
C ASP A 202 2.80 2.94 -2.31
N TYR A 203 3.56 3.75 -1.57
CA TYR A 203 3.31 5.17 -1.39
C TYR A 203 4.52 6.00 -1.82
N TYR A 204 4.26 7.19 -2.33
CA TYR A 204 5.30 8.15 -2.67
C TYR A 204 4.78 9.58 -2.54
N VAL A 205 5.72 10.49 -2.25
CA VAL A 205 5.47 11.94 -2.29
C VAL A 205 5.89 12.46 -3.67
N LYS A 206 5.08 13.35 -4.23
CA LYS A 206 5.36 14.04 -5.49
C LYS A 206 5.18 15.54 -5.31
#